data_AF-A0A9D8AXD7-F1
#
_entry.id   AF-A0A9D8AXD7-F1
#
_cell.length_a   1.000
_cell.length_b   1.000
_cell.length_c   1.000
_cell.angle_alpha   90.00
_cell.angle_beta   90.00
_cell.angle_gamma   90.00
#
_symmetry.space_group_name_H-M   'P 1'
#
loop_
_entity.id
_entity.type
_entity.pdbx_description
1 polymer ?
#
loop_
_entity_poly.entity_id
_entity_poly.type
_entity_poly.pdbx_seq_one_letter_code
_entity_poly.pdbx_strand_id
1 'polypeptide(L)'
;MTNALRTPNDYEWLIYSLAERFPIVRHSTLRFIRLGATLARVTGELYFAQDIRLVVRQRILYHRLPALIDDYGYEVWRGSEKILLV
;
A
#
# COMPACT_ATOMS: atom_id res chain seq x y z
N MET A 1 -15.99 -1.43 -10.09
CA MET A 1 -14.83 -1.22 -9.19
C MET A 1 -14.70 0.27 -8.94
N THR A 2 -14.84 0.73 -7.71
CA THR A 2 -14.64 2.15 -7.35
C THR A 2 -13.17 2.51 -7.57
N ASN A 3 -12.88 3.64 -8.22
CA ASN A 3 -11.52 4.14 -8.38
C ASN A 3 -10.94 4.48 -6.99
N ALA A 4 -10.05 3.64 -6.48
CA ALA A 4 -9.47 3.82 -5.15
C ALA A 4 -8.61 5.08 -5.03
N LEU A 5 -8.12 5.63 -6.15
CA LEU A 5 -7.34 6.86 -6.17
C LEU A 5 -8.22 8.12 -6.37
N ARG A 6 -9.54 7.99 -6.33
CA ARG A 6 -10.45 9.15 -6.49
C ARG A 6 -10.17 10.25 -5.47
N THR A 7 -9.93 9.89 -4.22
CA THR A 7 -9.51 10.79 -3.14
C THR A 7 -8.45 10.12 -2.27
N PRO A 8 -7.63 10.87 -1.49
CA PRO A 8 -6.74 10.26 -0.51
C PRO A 8 -7.47 9.40 0.52
N ASN A 9 -8.72 9.74 0.87
CA ASN A 9 -9.52 8.98 1.83
C ASN A 9 -10.01 7.64 1.24
N ASP A 10 -10.39 7.63 -0.04
CA ASP A 10 -10.74 6.39 -0.74
C ASP A 10 -9.55 5.42 -0.78
N TYR A 11 -8.34 5.96 -1.00
CA TYR A 11 -7.13 5.15 -1.03
C TYR A 11 -6.75 4.67 0.36
N GLU A 12 -6.79 5.53 1.37
CA GLU A 12 -6.56 5.18 2.77
C GLU A 12 -7.53 4.07 3.23
N TRP A 13 -8.81 4.18 2.87
CA TRP A 13 -9.80 3.14 3.16
C TRP A 13 -9.50 1.82 2.45
N LEU A 14 -9.08 1.85 1.18
CA LEU A 14 -8.61 0.65 0.48
C LEU A 14 -7.46 -0.01 1.27
N ILE A 15 -6.44 0.75 1.66
CA ILE A 15 -5.26 0.23 2.35
C ILE A 15 -5.64 -0.47 3.66
N TYR A 16 -6.52 0.11 4.45
CA TYR A 16 -6.95 -0.48 5.72
C TYR A 16 -7.94 -1.64 5.57
N SER A 17 -8.64 -1.73 4.43
CA SER A 17 -9.57 -2.83 4.16
C SER A 17 -8.94 -4.02 3.42
N LEU A 18 -7.63 -4.01 3.13
CA LEU A 18 -6.97 -5.05 2.32
C LEU A 18 -7.15 -6.47 2.89
N ALA A 19 -6.91 -6.66 4.19
CA ALA A 19 -7.00 -7.98 4.82
C ALA A 19 -8.46 -8.49 4.89
N GLU A 20 -9.44 -7.59 5.02
CA GLU A 20 -10.86 -7.94 5.04
C GLU A 20 -11.39 -8.26 3.63
N ARG A 21 -10.91 -7.55 2.62
CA ARG A 21 -11.40 -7.65 1.23
C ARG A 21 -10.73 -8.74 0.42
N PHE A 22 -9.48 -9.08 0.74
CA PHE A 22 -8.68 -10.03 -0.03
C PHE A 22 -8.23 -11.18 0.88
N PRO A 23 -8.90 -12.36 0.82
CA PRO A 23 -8.57 -13.51 1.68
C PRO A 23 -7.13 -14.04 1.55
N ILE A 24 -6.43 -13.68 0.47
CA ILE A 24 -5.02 -14.02 0.27
C ILE A 24 -4.10 -13.23 1.23
N VAL A 25 -4.51 -12.02 1.65
CA VAL A 25 -3.80 -11.18 2.61
C VAL A 25 -4.12 -11.69 4.01
N ARG A 26 -3.13 -12.31 4.67
CA ARG A 26 -3.28 -12.83 6.03
C ARG A 26 -3.18 -11.73 7.08
N HIS A 27 -2.32 -10.76 6.84
CA HIS A 27 -2.12 -9.63 7.72
C HIS A 27 -1.59 -8.42 6.93
N SER A 28 -1.91 -7.21 7.40
CA SER A 28 -1.45 -5.95 6.82
C SER A 28 -0.98 -5.02 7.92
N THR A 29 0.23 -4.47 7.77
CA THR A 29 0.76 -3.40 8.60
C THR A 29 0.81 -2.07 7.85
N LEU A 30 0.23 -2.01 6.65
CA LEU A 30 0.25 -0.79 5.83
C LEU A 30 -0.37 0.37 6.59
N ARG A 31 0.32 1.51 6.54
CA ARG A 31 -0.13 2.79 7.09
C ARG A 31 -0.18 3.83 5.98
N PHE A 32 -1.25 4.62 5.96
CA PHE A 32 -1.33 5.85 5.18
C PHE A 32 -0.91 7.01 6.07
N ILE A 33 0.29 7.55 5.85
CA ILE A 33 0.90 8.58 6.68
C ILE A 33 0.85 9.92 5.94
N ARG A 34 0.05 10.87 6.43
CA ARG A 34 -0.01 12.22 5.88
C ARG A 34 1.23 13.00 6.28
N LEU A 35 1.96 13.51 5.30
CA LEU A 35 3.15 14.35 5.50
C LEU A 35 2.85 15.84 5.32
N GLY A 36 1.59 16.18 5.01
CA GLY A 36 1.12 17.55 4.85
C GLY A 36 -0.25 17.62 4.17
N ALA A 37 -0.61 18.80 3.66
CA ALA A 37 -1.90 19.03 3.01
C ALA A 37 -2.03 18.39 1.62
N THR A 38 -0.93 17.92 1.02
CA THR A 38 -0.89 17.50 -0.39
C THR A 38 -0.13 16.21 -0.64
N LEU A 39 0.53 15.65 0.38
CA LEU A 39 1.47 14.54 0.26
C LEU A 39 1.25 13.53 1.39
N ALA A 40 1.23 12.25 1.04
CA ALA A 40 1.25 11.14 1.98
C ALA A 40 2.24 10.06 1.53
N ARG A 41 2.61 9.21 2.48
CA ARG A 41 3.38 7.99 2.25
C ARG A 41 2.52 6.79 2.64
N VAL A 42 2.48 5.77 1.79
CA VAL A 42 2.00 4.44 2.20
C VAL A 42 3.22 3.56 2.44
N THR A 43 3.30 2.99 3.63
CA THR A 43 4.43 2.13 3.99
C THR A 43 3.98 1.02 4.91
N GLY A 44 4.64 -0.12 4.80
CA GLY A 44 4.44 -1.27 5.68
C GLY A 44 4.56 -2.56 4.89
N GLU A 45 3.93 -3.60 5.41
CA GLU A 45 4.09 -4.96 4.91
C GLU A 45 2.73 -5.64 4.77
N LEU A 46 2.58 -6.43 3.72
CA LEU A 46 1.50 -7.40 3.57
C LEU A 46 2.07 -8.81 3.72
N TYR A 47 1.40 -9.62 4.52
CA TYR A 47 1.77 -10.99 4.78
C TYR A 47 0.79 -11.92 4.08
N PHE A 48 1.32 -12.92 3.40
CA PHE A 48 0.56 -13.94 2.68
C PHE A 48 0.89 -15.33 3.25
N ALA A 49 0.25 -16.36 2.71
CA ALA A 49 0.62 -17.74 3.03
C ALA A 49 2.05 -18.06 2.55
N GLN A 50 2.61 -19.19 3.02
CA GLN A 50 3.93 -19.69 2.63
C GLN A 50 5.09 -18.73 2.94
N ASP A 51 4.95 -17.97 4.03
CA ASP A 51 5.97 -17.04 4.52
C ASP A 51 6.36 -15.97 3.47
N ILE A 52 5.42 -15.62 2.60
CA ILE A 52 5.59 -14.57 1.59
C ILE A 52 5.22 -13.24 2.23
N ARG A 53 6.09 -12.25 2.06
CA ARG A 53 5.86 -10.88 2.51
C ARG A 53 6.12 -9.88 1.39
N LEU A 54 5.18 -8.97 1.18
CA LEU A 54 5.34 -7.81 0.31
C LEU A 54 5.63 -6.58 1.16
N VAL A 55 6.81 -5.99 1.02
CA VAL A 55 7.12 -4.68 1.59
C VAL A 55 6.65 -3.62 0.59
N VAL A 56 5.82 -2.70 1.04
CA VAL A 56 5.24 -1.63 0.21
C VAL A 56 5.82 -0.30 0.66
N ARG A 57 6.27 0.51 -0.30
CA ARG A 57 6.61 1.92 -0.11
C ARG A 57 6.04 2.71 -1.27
N GLN A 58 5.17 3.66 -0.99
CA GLN A 58 4.57 4.51 -2.02
C GLN A 58 4.52 5.95 -1.54
N ARG A 59 4.62 6.87 -2.49
CA ARG A 59 4.39 8.30 -2.30
C ARG A 59 3.12 8.68 -3.06
N ILE A 60 2.23 9.38 -2.36
CA ILE A 60 0.90 9.73 -2.84
C ILE A 60 0.77 11.26 -2.87
N LEU A 61 0.59 11.82 -4.06
CA LEU A 61 0.26 13.23 -4.26
C LEU A 61 -1.25 13.40 -4.38
N TYR A 62 -1.81 14.33 -3.62
CA TYR A 62 -3.25 14.65 -3.63
C TYR A 62 -3.53 16.16 -3.60
N HIS A 63 -2.60 16.98 -4.11
CA HIS A 63 -2.86 18.40 -4.35
C HIS A 63 -3.94 18.65 -5.42
N ARG A 64 -4.18 17.66 -6.29
CA ARG A 64 -5.23 17.62 -7.31
C ARG A 64 -5.84 16.22 -7.28
N LEU A 65 -7.11 16.11 -7.67
CA LEU A 65 -7.80 14.83 -7.78
C LEU A 65 -7.90 14.40 -9.26
N PRO A 66 -7.82 13.09 -9.56
CA PRO A 66 -7.58 11.98 -8.61
C PRO A 66 -6.18 12.04 -8.00
N ALA A 67 -6.02 11.43 -6.83
CA ALA A 67 -4.72 11.26 -6.20
C ALA A 67 -3.80 10.43 -7.12
N LEU A 68 -2.50 10.68 -7.03
CA LEU A 68 -1.50 10.03 -7.87
C LEU A 68 -0.50 9.30 -6.99
N ILE A 69 -0.11 8.09 -7.41
CA ILE A 69 1.10 7.45 -6.91
C ILE A 69 2.24 8.02 -7.76
N ASP A 70 3.03 8.94 -7.21
CA ASP A 70 4.11 9.59 -7.97
C ASP A 70 5.44 8.86 -7.84
N ASP A 71 5.56 7.99 -6.84
CA ASP A 71 6.71 7.12 -6.62
C ASP A 71 6.26 5.86 -5.88
N TYR A 72 6.85 4.72 -6.21
CA TYR A 72 6.53 3.45 -5.58
C TYR A 72 7.72 2.50 -5.63
N GLY A 73 7.77 1.61 -4.64
CA GLY A 73 8.69 0.50 -4.57
C GLY A 73 8.04 -0.68 -3.85
N TYR A 74 8.28 -1.86 -4.38
CA TYR A 74 7.77 -3.11 -3.83
C TYR A 74 8.88 -4.12 -3.69
N GLU A 75 8.93 -4.79 -2.54
CA GLU A 75 9.85 -5.90 -2.31
C GLU A 75 9.08 -7.17 -2.01
N VAL A 76 9.40 -8.26 -2.71
CA VAL A 76 8.84 -9.58 -2.42
C VAL A 76 9.90 -10.40 -1.71
N TRP A 77 9.52 -10.90 -0.54
CA TRP A 77 10.34 -11.77 0.30
C TRP A 77 9.64 -13.11 0.51
N ARG A 78 10.42 -14.19 0.63
CA ARG A 78 9.98 -15.50 1.14
C ARG A 78 10.91 -15.89 2.29
N GLY A 79 10.39 -15.89 3.50
CA GLY A 79 11.21 -15.95 4.70
C GLY A 79 12.26 -14.84 4.72
N SER A 80 13.54 -15.21 4.82
CA SER A 80 14.67 -14.27 4.81
C SER A 80 15.22 -13.95 3.43
N GLU A 81 14.70 -14.57 2.37
CA GLU A 81 15.19 -14.39 1.00
C GLU A 81 14.38 -13.30 0.28
N LYS A 82 15.09 -12.30 -0.28
CA LYS A 82 14.50 -11.31 -1.17
C LYS A 82 14.43 -11.89 -2.58
N ILE A 83 13.23 -12.06 -3.10
CA ILE A 83 12.98 -12.63 -4.43
C ILE A 83 12.98 -11.53 -5.50
N LEU A 84 12.41 -10.37 -5.19
CA LEU A 84 12.21 -9.31 -6.18
C LEU A 84 12.21 -7.92 -5.54
N LEU A 85 12.67 -6.92 -6.30
CA LEU A 85 12.49 -5.49 -6.07
C LEU A 85 11.98 -4.86 -7.37
N VAL A 86 10.91 -4.07 -7.29
CA VAL A 86 10.35 -3.27 -8.38
C VAL A 86 10.25 -1.82 -7.93
#